data_AF-A0A2M7Z712-F1
#
_entry.id   AF-A0A2M7Z712-F1
#
_cell.length_a   1.000
_cell.length_b   1.000
_cell.length_c   1.000
_cell.angle_alpha   90.00
_cell.angle_beta   90.00
_cell.angle_gamma   90.00
#
_symmetry.space_group_name_H-M   'P 1'
#
loop_
_entity.id
_entity.type
_entity.pdbx_description
1 polymer ?
#
loop_
_entity_poly.entity_id
_entity_poly.type
_entity_poly.pdbx_seq_one_letter_code
_entity_poly.pdbx_strand_id
1 'polypeptide(L)'
;MIKTRFAPSPTGFLHVGNLKIALYSYLFAKKNNGTFMLRIEDTDRERLVEGGIENILNSLLWAGIKPDEGVSFDENKNIVQIGGLDSYIQSERLEIYHKYVDELLEKDHAYKCFCSTERLAELRETQQENKQPTGYDGHCRKLSIEEVNTKIEAGEKFVVRMKMPKEGVTKFTDLVRGKVEFKNDLVDDQVILKSDGFPTYHLAVVVDDHLM
;
A
#
# COMPACT_ATOMS: atom_id res chain seq x y z
N MET A 1 -16.10 5.29 17.05
CA MET A 1 -16.95 4.48 16.15
C MET A 1 -16.06 3.41 15.51
N ILE A 2 -16.49 2.15 15.43
CA ILE A 2 -15.68 1.10 14.78
C ILE A 2 -15.80 1.25 13.26
N LYS A 3 -14.68 1.33 12.57
CA LYS A 3 -14.59 1.25 11.10
C LYS A 3 -13.69 0.09 10.72
N THR A 4 -14.14 -0.70 9.76
CA THR A 4 -13.35 -1.79 9.17
C THR A 4 -13.38 -1.67 7.67
N ARG A 5 -12.38 -2.25 6.99
CA ARG A 5 -12.35 -2.30 5.53
C ARG A 5 -11.99 -3.68 5.01
N PHE A 6 -12.58 -4.03 3.88
CA PHE A 6 -12.04 -5.02 2.96
C PHE A 6 -11.39 -4.26 1.80
N ALA A 7 -10.13 -4.58 1.50
CA ALA A 7 -9.32 -3.82 0.55
C ALA A 7 -8.64 -4.74 -0.48
N PRO A 8 -9.40 -5.32 -1.43
CA PRO A 8 -8.85 -6.19 -2.46
C PRO A 8 -8.21 -5.40 -3.62
N SER A 9 -7.16 -5.99 -4.21
CA SER A 9 -6.67 -5.59 -5.52
C SER A 9 -7.45 -6.33 -6.63
N PRO A 10 -7.86 -5.66 -7.72
CA PRO A 10 -8.63 -6.27 -8.82
C PRO A 10 -7.70 -7.00 -9.80
N THR A 11 -6.88 -7.92 -9.29
CA THR A 11 -5.82 -8.63 -10.05
C THR A 11 -6.17 -10.09 -10.33
N GLY A 12 -7.44 -10.46 -10.22
CA GLY A 12 -7.92 -11.82 -10.45
C GLY A 12 -9.14 -12.16 -9.59
N PHE A 13 -9.48 -13.45 -9.57
CA PHE A 13 -10.65 -13.94 -8.83
C PHE A 13 -10.47 -13.83 -7.32
N LEU A 14 -11.56 -13.48 -6.63
CA LEU A 14 -11.62 -13.48 -5.19
C LEU A 14 -11.54 -14.92 -4.64
N HIS A 15 -10.41 -15.28 -4.02
CA HIS A 15 -10.26 -16.60 -3.41
C HIS A 15 -10.93 -16.69 -2.02
N VAL A 16 -11.16 -17.91 -1.53
CA VAL A 16 -11.82 -18.19 -0.23
C VAL A 16 -11.15 -17.46 0.94
N GLY A 17 -9.81 -17.37 0.93
CA GLY A 17 -9.06 -16.58 1.93
C GLY A 17 -9.47 -15.11 2.00
N ASN A 18 -9.67 -14.45 0.86
CA ASN A 18 -10.09 -13.05 0.79
C ASN A 18 -11.53 -12.89 1.28
N LEU A 19 -12.42 -13.81 0.87
CA LEU A 19 -13.80 -13.79 1.33
C LEU A 19 -13.91 -13.97 2.84
N LYS A 20 -13.06 -14.82 3.44
CA LYS A 20 -12.97 -14.98 4.90
C LYS A 20 -12.63 -13.66 5.59
N ILE A 21 -11.67 -12.90 5.07
CA ILE A 21 -11.28 -11.60 5.63
C ILE A 21 -12.41 -10.58 5.46
N ALA A 22 -13.04 -10.52 4.28
CA ALA A 22 -14.20 -9.65 4.06
C ALA A 22 -15.33 -9.95 5.08
N LEU A 23 -15.63 -11.24 5.29
CA LEU A 23 -16.64 -11.69 6.25
C LEU A 23 -16.29 -11.31 7.68
N TYR A 24 -15.04 -11.48 8.11
CA TYR A 24 -14.62 -11.11 9.48
C TYR A 24 -14.73 -9.60 9.72
N SER A 25 -14.25 -8.78 8.78
CA SER A 25 -14.39 -7.32 8.85
C SER A 25 -15.87 -6.91 8.91
N TYR A 26 -16.70 -7.47 8.03
CA TYR A 26 -18.13 -7.20 7.98
C TYR A 26 -18.83 -7.56 9.30
N LEU A 27 -18.67 -8.80 9.79
CA LEU A 27 -19.30 -9.26 11.02
C LEU A 27 -18.82 -8.48 12.24
N PHE A 28 -17.54 -8.10 12.29
CA PHE A 28 -17.00 -7.29 13.37
C PHE A 28 -17.59 -5.88 13.38
N ALA A 29 -17.73 -5.23 12.22
CA ALA A 29 -18.42 -3.95 12.11
C ALA A 29 -19.88 -4.08 12.55
N LYS A 30 -20.64 -5.05 12.00
CA LYS A 30 -22.07 -5.21 12.32
C LYS A 30 -22.33 -5.52 13.79
N LYS A 31 -21.53 -6.40 14.40
CA LYS A 31 -21.65 -6.71 15.83
C LYS A 31 -21.44 -5.48 16.72
N ASN A 32 -20.62 -4.53 16.28
CA ASN A 32 -20.26 -3.34 17.05
C ASN A 32 -20.98 -2.07 16.57
N ASN A 33 -22.04 -2.18 15.78
CA ASN A 33 -22.75 -1.04 15.17
C ASN A 33 -21.79 -0.06 14.45
N GLY A 34 -20.77 -0.61 13.79
CA GLY A 34 -19.75 0.13 13.04
C GLY A 34 -19.98 0.10 11.54
N THR A 35 -19.04 0.70 10.81
CA THR A 35 -19.04 0.79 9.35
C THR A 35 -18.12 -0.26 8.74
N PHE A 36 -18.61 -0.97 7.72
CA PHE A 36 -17.80 -1.85 6.87
C PHE A 36 -17.59 -1.21 5.49
N MET A 37 -16.33 -1.02 5.09
CA MET A 37 -15.96 -0.32 3.87
C MET A 37 -15.36 -1.26 2.80
N LEU A 38 -15.62 -0.97 1.52
CA LEU A 38 -14.90 -1.57 0.39
C LEU A 38 -14.00 -0.55 -0.30
N ARG A 39 -12.68 -0.74 -0.20
CA ARG A 39 -11.67 0.06 -0.91
C ARG A 39 -11.01 -0.78 -2.00
N ILE A 40 -10.83 -0.24 -3.19
CA ILE A 40 -10.17 -0.95 -4.30
C ILE A 40 -8.69 -0.54 -4.37
N GLU A 41 -7.79 -1.52 -4.24
CA GLU A 41 -6.34 -1.29 -4.24
C GLU A 41 -5.74 -1.61 -5.62
N ASP A 42 -5.92 -0.70 -6.57
CA ASP A 42 -5.57 -0.85 -7.99
C ASP A 42 -4.28 -0.09 -8.40
N THR A 43 -3.36 0.10 -7.45
CA THR A 43 -2.09 0.84 -7.64
C THR A 43 -1.05 0.08 -8.46
N ASP A 44 -1.17 -1.25 -8.52
CA ASP A 44 -0.37 -2.12 -9.40
C ASP A 44 -1.07 -2.31 -10.76
N ARG A 45 -0.87 -1.32 -11.63
CA ARG A 45 -1.57 -1.21 -12.93
C ARG A 45 -1.30 -2.39 -13.87
N GLU A 46 -0.13 -3.00 -13.80
CA GLU A 46 0.26 -4.10 -14.70
C GLU A 46 -0.47 -5.41 -14.39
N ARG A 47 -0.96 -5.56 -13.15
CA ARG A 47 -1.63 -6.78 -12.69
C ARG A 47 -3.15 -6.70 -12.75
N LEU A 48 -3.71 -5.58 -13.18
CA LEU A 48 -5.16 -5.40 -13.24
C LEU A 48 -5.77 -6.35 -14.25
N VAL A 49 -6.93 -6.90 -13.89
CA VAL A 49 -7.71 -7.78 -14.75
C VAL A 49 -9.02 -7.07 -15.12
N GLU A 50 -9.36 -7.07 -16.41
CA GLU A 50 -10.63 -6.56 -16.90
C GLU A 50 -11.79 -7.28 -16.20
N GLY A 51 -12.80 -6.54 -15.74
CA GLY A 51 -13.88 -7.11 -14.95
C GLY A 51 -13.52 -7.42 -13.49
N GLY A 52 -12.32 -7.04 -13.03
CA GLY A 52 -11.82 -7.40 -11.69
C GLY A 52 -12.65 -6.79 -10.56
N ILE A 53 -13.07 -5.53 -10.70
CA ILE A 53 -13.93 -4.86 -9.72
C ILE A 53 -15.32 -5.50 -9.71
N GLU A 54 -15.91 -5.75 -10.88
CA GLU A 54 -17.18 -6.46 -11.04
C GLU A 54 -17.12 -7.84 -10.39
N ASN A 55 -16.01 -8.57 -10.53
CA ASN A 55 -15.83 -9.87 -9.90
C ASN A 55 -15.86 -9.80 -8.37
N ILE A 56 -15.16 -8.81 -7.80
CA ILE A 56 -15.15 -8.55 -6.36
C ILE A 56 -16.57 -8.26 -5.87
N LEU A 57 -17.26 -7.33 -6.52
CA LEU A 57 -18.61 -6.91 -6.13
C LEU A 57 -19.62 -8.06 -6.25
N ASN A 58 -19.58 -8.85 -7.32
CA ASN A 58 -20.44 -10.02 -7.48
C ASN A 58 -20.17 -11.08 -6.40
N SER A 59 -18.91 -11.28 -6.01
CA SER A 59 -18.55 -12.23 -4.96
C SER A 59 -19.08 -11.79 -3.59
N LEU A 60 -18.99 -10.51 -3.27
CA LEU A 60 -19.55 -9.95 -2.04
C LEU A 60 -21.08 -10.01 -2.02
N LEU A 61 -21.72 -9.68 -3.15
CA LEU A 61 -23.17 -9.77 -3.31
C LEU A 61 -23.67 -11.21 -3.11
N TRP A 62 -23.02 -12.19 -3.75
CA TRP A 62 -23.33 -13.61 -3.58
C TRP A 62 -23.18 -14.07 -2.13
N ALA A 63 -22.17 -13.57 -1.42
CA ALA A 63 -21.94 -13.88 -0.01
C ALA A 63 -22.86 -13.12 0.97
N GLY A 64 -23.72 -12.21 0.47
CA GLY A 64 -24.56 -11.37 1.32
C GLY A 64 -23.78 -10.32 2.13
N ILE A 65 -22.58 -9.94 1.68
CA ILE A 65 -21.74 -8.93 2.32
C ILE A 65 -21.93 -7.61 1.59
N LYS A 66 -22.58 -6.64 2.24
CA LYS A 66 -22.82 -5.31 1.67
C LYS A 66 -21.96 -4.26 2.36
N PRO A 67 -21.12 -3.49 1.63
CA PRO A 67 -20.42 -2.34 2.19
C PRO A 67 -21.41 -1.23 2.58
N ASP A 68 -21.11 -0.57 3.68
CA ASP A 68 -21.79 0.65 4.13
C ASP A 68 -21.24 1.89 3.41
N GLU A 69 -19.93 1.88 3.13
CA GLU A 69 -19.22 2.87 2.33
C GLU A 69 -18.25 2.15 1.38
N GLY A 70 -17.87 2.78 0.27
CA GLY A 70 -16.96 2.18 -0.70
C GLY A 70 -17.55 1.97 -2.08
N VAL A 71 -16.82 1.20 -2.87
CA VAL A 71 -17.29 0.75 -4.18
C VAL A 71 -18.45 -0.23 -3.98
N SER A 72 -19.54 -0.07 -4.73
CA SER A 72 -20.75 -0.90 -4.64
C SER A 72 -21.43 -1.00 -6.01
N PHE A 73 -22.43 -1.86 -6.11
CA PHE A 73 -23.44 -1.79 -7.17
C PHE A 73 -24.60 -0.87 -6.77
N ASP A 74 -25.15 -0.14 -7.74
CA ASP A 74 -26.48 0.47 -7.65
C ASP A 74 -27.60 -0.55 -7.97
N GLU A 75 -28.86 -0.10 -8.00
CA GLU A 75 -30.02 -0.96 -8.31
C GLU A 75 -29.96 -1.59 -9.71
N ASN A 76 -29.25 -0.96 -10.65
CA ASN A 76 -29.08 -1.41 -12.03
C ASN A 76 -27.76 -2.19 -12.24
N LYS A 77 -27.01 -2.48 -11.17
CA LYS A 77 -25.68 -3.10 -11.20
C LYS A 77 -24.59 -2.27 -11.88
N ASN A 78 -24.73 -0.96 -11.92
CA ASN A 78 -23.62 -0.08 -12.26
C ASN A 78 -22.67 0.03 -11.06
N ILE A 79 -21.37 0.09 -11.33
CA ILE A 79 -20.37 0.36 -10.29
C ILE A 79 -20.50 1.82 -9.87
N VAL A 80 -20.71 2.03 -8.58
CA VAL A 80 -20.81 3.36 -7.94
C VAL A 80 -19.93 3.40 -6.70
N GLN A 81 -19.64 4.61 -6.21
CA GLN A 81 -18.96 4.82 -4.93
C GLN A 81 -19.96 5.49 -3.98
N ILE A 82 -20.12 4.91 -2.78
CA ILE A 82 -21.04 5.41 -1.75
C ILE A 82 -20.28 5.77 -0.48
N GLY A 83 -20.68 6.84 0.20
CA GLY A 83 -20.05 7.28 1.45
C GLY A 83 -19.67 8.76 1.43
N GLY A 84 -18.87 9.19 2.41
CA GLY A 84 -18.54 10.60 2.64
C GLY A 84 -17.17 11.04 2.11
N LEU A 85 -16.43 10.16 1.43
CA LEU A 85 -15.09 10.43 0.92
C LEU A 85 -15.09 10.64 -0.59
N ASP A 86 -14.09 11.38 -1.08
CA ASP A 86 -13.95 11.71 -2.50
C ASP A 86 -13.82 10.48 -3.40
N SER A 87 -13.07 9.46 -2.94
CA SER A 87 -12.92 8.19 -3.64
C SER A 87 -12.48 7.07 -2.69
N TYR A 88 -12.92 5.86 -3.01
CA TYR A 88 -12.55 4.58 -2.42
C TYR A 88 -11.76 3.70 -3.41
N ILE A 89 -11.27 4.27 -4.51
CA ILE A 89 -10.38 3.62 -5.49
C ILE A 89 -9.02 4.29 -5.40
N GLN A 90 -7.96 3.51 -5.18
CA GLN A 90 -6.64 4.10 -4.90
C GLN A 90 -6.04 4.86 -6.07
N SER A 91 -6.24 4.43 -7.32
CA SER A 91 -5.74 5.15 -8.50
C SER A 91 -6.37 6.55 -8.69
N GLU A 92 -7.49 6.84 -8.04
CA GLU A 92 -8.15 8.16 -8.07
C GLU A 92 -7.64 9.10 -6.97
N ARG A 93 -6.70 8.63 -6.12
CA ARG A 93 -6.26 9.32 -4.89
C ARG A 93 -4.79 9.74 -4.94
N LEU A 94 -4.19 9.80 -6.14
CA LEU A 94 -2.74 10.02 -6.31
C LEU A 94 -2.23 11.30 -5.66
N GLU A 95 -2.95 12.42 -5.79
CA GLU A 95 -2.57 13.70 -5.19
C GLU A 95 -2.44 13.62 -3.66
N ILE A 96 -3.31 12.84 -3.01
CA ILE A 96 -3.26 12.60 -1.57
C ILE A 96 -1.95 11.91 -1.21
N TYR A 97 -1.58 10.84 -1.91
CA TYR A 97 -0.35 10.10 -1.61
C TYR A 97 0.89 10.94 -1.87
N HIS A 98 0.92 11.72 -2.95
CA HIS A 98 2.03 12.63 -3.25
C HIS A 98 2.26 13.62 -2.10
N LYS A 99 1.19 14.22 -1.57
CA LYS A 99 1.28 15.11 -0.41
C LYS A 99 1.91 14.43 0.82
N TYR A 100 1.54 13.19 1.12
CA TYR A 100 2.14 12.46 2.24
C TYR A 100 3.58 12.04 1.97
N VAL A 101 3.93 11.74 0.72
CA VAL A 101 5.33 11.49 0.34
C VAL A 101 6.18 12.73 0.54
N ASP A 102 5.69 13.88 0.11
CA ASP A 102 6.39 15.16 0.29
C ASP A 102 6.59 15.46 1.78
N GLU A 103 5.56 15.27 2.60
CA GLU A 103 5.67 15.40 4.07
C GLU A 103 6.72 14.45 4.67
N LEU A 104 6.78 13.20 4.22
CA LEU A 104 7.79 12.23 4.68
C LEU A 104 9.21 12.61 4.23
N LEU A 105 9.37 13.16 3.02
CA LEU A 105 10.65 13.67 2.52
C LEU A 105 11.10 14.88 3.33
N GLU A 106 10.22 15.84 3.57
CA GLU A 106 10.49 17.06 4.38
C GLU A 106 10.90 16.73 5.81
N LYS A 107 10.29 15.68 6.40
CA LYS A 107 10.57 15.23 7.77
C LYS A 107 11.74 14.25 7.89
N ASP A 108 12.50 14.02 6.82
CA ASP A 108 13.61 13.05 6.78
C ASP A 108 13.20 11.61 7.14
N HIS A 109 11.94 11.25 6.85
CA HIS A 109 11.41 9.89 6.99
C HIS A 109 11.41 9.11 5.68
N ALA A 110 11.71 9.76 4.56
CA ALA A 110 11.89 9.15 3.26
C ALA A 110 13.02 9.82 2.48
N TYR A 111 13.49 9.18 1.42
CA TYR A 111 14.49 9.76 0.50
C TYR A 111 14.29 9.27 -0.93
N LYS A 112 14.75 10.08 -1.89
CA LYS A 112 14.75 9.74 -3.32
C LYS A 112 15.91 8.79 -3.64
N CYS A 113 15.63 7.74 -4.40
CA CYS A 113 16.58 6.73 -4.81
C CYS A 113 16.62 6.63 -6.34
N PHE A 114 17.81 6.79 -6.89
CA PHE A 114 18.10 6.79 -8.34
C PHE A 114 18.78 5.49 -8.80
N CYS A 115 18.87 4.47 -7.93
CA CYS A 115 19.46 3.19 -8.31
C CYS A 115 18.67 2.54 -9.45
N SER A 116 19.38 2.12 -10.50
CA SER A 116 18.79 1.38 -11.61
C SER A 116 18.40 -0.04 -11.22
N THR A 117 17.53 -0.66 -12.01
CA THR A 117 17.13 -2.06 -11.86
C THR A 117 18.31 -3.02 -11.96
N GLU A 118 19.27 -2.71 -12.84
CA GLU A 118 20.48 -3.52 -13.08
C GLU A 118 21.37 -3.53 -11.84
N ARG A 119 21.65 -2.34 -11.26
CA ARG A 119 22.41 -2.24 -10.01
C ARG A 119 21.77 -3.05 -8.88
N LEU A 120 20.43 -2.98 -8.77
CA LEU A 120 19.70 -3.71 -7.72
C LEU A 120 19.74 -5.23 -7.96
N ALA A 121 19.77 -5.68 -9.21
CA ALA A 121 19.94 -7.09 -9.55
C ALA A 121 21.34 -7.58 -9.18
N GLU A 122 22.39 -6.85 -9.55
CA GLU A 122 23.80 -7.16 -9.20
C GLU A 122 24.02 -7.18 -7.69
N LEU A 123 23.45 -6.21 -6.96
CA LEU A 123 23.48 -6.18 -5.50
C LEU A 123 22.86 -7.46 -4.90
N ARG A 124 21.70 -7.86 -5.43
CA ARG A 124 20.99 -9.05 -4.95
C ARG A 124 21.78 -10.33 -5.22
N GLU A 125 22.36 -10.47 -6.41
CA GLU A 125 23.22 -11.60 -6.77
C GLU A 125 24.43 -11.68 -5.83
N THR A 126 25.12 -10.54 -5.64
CA THR A 126 26.25 -10.43 -4.71
C THR A 126 25.87 -10.83 -3.28
N GLN A 127 24.72 -10.38 -2.78
CA GLN A 127 24.23 -10.74 -1.45
C GLN A 127 23.94 -12.25 -1.34
N GLN A 128 23.33 -12.84 -2.38
CA GLN A 128 23.01 -14.27 -2.41
C GLN A 128 24.26 -15.15 -2.46
N GLU A 129 25.23 -14.82 -3.31
CA GLU A 129 26.52 -15.53 -3.38
C GLU A 129 27.25 -15.50 -2.03
N ASN A 130 27.19 -14.36 -1.34
CA ASN A 130 27.79 -14.18 -0.02
C ASN A 130 26.92 -14.70 1.13
N LYS A 131 25.76 -15.32 0.86
CA LYS A 131 24.80 -15.83 1.86
C LYS A 131 24.35 -14.76 2.86
N GLN A 132 24.28 -13.50 2.41
CA GLN A 132 23.77 -12.37 3.17
C GLN A 132 22.25 -12.25 2.98
N PRO A 133 21.53 -11.67 3.96
CA PRO A 133 20.13 -11.27 3.74
C PRO A 133 20.03 -10.34 2.52
N THR A 134 19.13 -10.67 1.60
CA THR A 134 18.89 -9.81 0.44
C THR A 134 18.13 -8.57 0.83
N GLY A 135 18.56 -7.40 0.37
CA GLY A 135 17.87 -6.15 0.67
C GLY A 135 18.55 -4.92 0.08
N TYR A 136 17.89 -3.77 0.20
CA TYR A 136 18.47 -2.51 -0.29
C TYR A 136 19.60 -2.02 0.64
N ASP A 137 20.73 -1.67 0.04
CA ASP A 137 21.96 -1.28 0.74
C ASP A 137 21.96 0.17 1.25
N GLY A 138 20.88 0.93 1.00
CA GLY A 138 20.79 2.32 1.43
C GLY A 138 21.69 3.28 0.64
N HIS A 139 22.11 2.90 -0.57
CA HIS A 139 23.06 3.67 -1.38
C HIS A 139 22.69 5.15 -1.54
N CYS A 140 21.42 5.46 -1.79
CA CYS A 140 20.94 6.84 -1.97
C CYS A 140 20.59 7.56 -0.67
N ARG A 141 20.74 6.92 0.50
CA ARG A 141 20.28 7.46 1.80
C ARG A 141 21.04 8.71 2.26
N LYS A 142 22.26 8.91 1.76
CA LYS A 142 23.17 9.99 2.14
C LYS A 142 23.39 11.03 1.03
N LEU A 143 22.61 10.97 -0.06
CA LEU A 143 22.71 11.98 -1.11
C LEU A 143 22.37 13.35 -0.53
N SER A 144 23.16 14.36 -0.90
CA SER A 144 22.88 15.75 -0.53
C SER A 144 21.70 16.29 -1.34
N ILE A 145 21.12 17.40 -0.88
CA ILE A 145 20.03 18.08 -1.61
C ILE A 145 20.52 18.52 -3.00
N GLU A 146 21.76 18.98 -3.12
CA GLU A 146 22.38 19.39 -4.38
C GLU A 146 22.54 18.21 -5.36
N GLU A 147 22.99 17.05 -4.87
CA GLU A 147 23.11 15.83 -5.68
C GLU A 147 21.74 15.37 -6.17
N VAL A 148 20.74 15.36 -5.28
CA VAL A 148 19.36 15.01 -5.63
C VAL A 148 18.80 15.96 -6.70
N ASN A 149 18.97 17.27 -6.53
CA ASN A 149 18.47 18.27 -7.47
C ASN A 149 19.13 18.15 -8.84
N THR A 150 20.46 17.96 -8.88
CA THR A 150 21.21 17.75 -10.12
C THR A 150 20.67 16.55 -10.91
N LYS A 151 20.37 15.44 -10.21
CA LYS A 151 19.81 14.23 -10.82
C LYS A 151 18.39 14.44 -11.35
N ILE A 152 17.56 15.17 -10.61
CA ILE A 152 16.20 15.53 -11.04
C ILE A 152 16.25 16.43 -12.29
N GLU A 153 17.10 17.45 -12.30
CA GLU A 153 17.29 18.36 -13.44
C GLU A 153 17.83 17.63 -14.68
N ALA A 154 18.65 16.60 -14.49
CA ALA A 154 19.11 15.70 -15.55
C ALA A 154 18.03 14.74 -16.07
N GLY A 155 16.83 14.73 -15.46
CA GLY A 155 15.72 13.86 -15.85
C GLY A 155 15.91 12.40 -15.41
N GLU A 156 16.77 12.12 -14.43
CA GLU A 156 16.93 10.77 -13.90
C GLU A 156 15.64 10.31 -13.19
N LYS A 157 15.14 9.13 -13.57
CA LYS A 157 14.01 8.51 -12.88
C LYS A 157 14.41 8.12 -11.47
N PHE A 158 13.50 8.31 -10.51
CA PHE A 158 13.70 7.92 -9.13
C PHE A 158 12.47 7.25 -8.56
N VAL A 159 12.69 6.52 -7.47
CA VAL A 159 11.65 6.05 -6.55
C VAL A 159 11.82 6.76 -5.22
N VAL A 160 10.78 6.79 -4.39
CA VAL A 160 10.91 7.23 -2.99
C VAL A 160 10.92 6.01 -2.09
N ARG A 161 11.90 5.94 -1.18
CA ARG A 161 12.05 4.88 -0.19
C ARG A 161 11.79 5.38 1.21
N MET A 162 11.18 4.54 2.04
CA MET A 162 11.03 4.79 3.47
C MET A 162 12.41 4.70 4.15
N LYS A 163 12.75 5.68 4.98
CA LYS A 163 14.01 5.73 5.73
C LYS A 163 13.87 4.96 7.04
N MET A 164 13.96 3.63 6.98
CA MET A 164 13.84 2.80 8.19
C MET A 164 14.97 3.08 9.19
N PRO A 165 14.69 3.25 10.49
CA PRO A 165 15.73 3.29 11.52
C PRO A 165 16.61 2.04 11.43
N LYS A 166 17.94 2.17 11.60
CA LYS A 166 18.86 1.01 11.57
C LYS A 166 19.11 0.41 12.95
N GLU A 167 18.69 1.09 14.01
CA GLU A 167 18.82 0.63 15.38
C GLU A 167 17.45 0.57 16.07
N GLY A 168 17.40 -0.17 17.17
CA GLY A 168 16.19 -0.34 17.96
C GLY A 168 15.26 -1.42 17.42
N VAL A 169 14.02 -1.37 17.92
CA VAL A 169 13.02 -2.41 17.73
C VAL A 169 11.65 -1.77 17.51
N THR A 170 10.88 -2.31 16.56
CA THR A 170 9.49 -1.96 16.33
C THR A 170 8.62 -2.99 17.03
N LYS A 171 7.71 -2.52 17.89
CA LYS A 171 6.85 -3.35 18.74
C LYS A 171 5.40 -2.98 18.55
N PHE A 172 4.52 -3.96 18.47
CA PHE A 172 3.08 -3.76 18.46
C PHE A 172 2.35 -4.95 19.08
N THR A 173 1.07 -4.75 19.42
CA THR A 173 0.21 -5.83 19.93
C THR A 173 -0.85 -6.13 18.88
N ASP A 174 -0.76 -7.31 18.29
CA ASP A 174 -1.77 -7.85 17.38
C ASP A 174 -2.89 -8.51 18.19
N LEU A 175 -4.15 -8.29 17.80
CA LEU A 175 -5.31 -8.82 18.54
C LEU A 175 -5.41 -10.35 18.51
N VAL A 176 -4.77 -11.01 17.55
CA VAL A 176 -4.79 -12.47 17.38
C VAL A 176 -3.47 -13.10 17.83
N ARG A 177 -2.34 -12.49 17.46
CA ARG A 177 -0.98 -13.02 17.72
C ARG A 177 -0.35 -12.51 19.01
N GLY A 178 -0.94 -11.51 19.66
CA GLY A 178 -0.40 -10.90 20.88
C GLY A 178 0.78 -9.97 20.59
N LYS A 179 1.76 -9.92 21.50
CA LYS A 179 2.92 -9.03 21.37
C LYS A 179 3.85 -9.52 20.26
N VAL A 180 4.18 -8.62 19.33
CA VAL A 180 5.10 -8.86 18.22
C VAL A 180 6.22 -7.82 18.26
N GLU A 181 7.44 -8.24 17.94
CA GLU A 181 8.63 -7.39 17.91
C GLU A 181 9.51 -7.74 16.72
N PHE A 182 10.01 -6.72 16.04
CA PHE A 182 10.99 -6.85 14.96
C PHE A 182 12.18 -5.92 15.26
N LYS A 183 13.40 -6.41 15.03
CA LYS A 183 14.57 -5.53 15.02
C LYS A 183 14.53 -4.67 13.76
N ASN A 184 14.82 -3.38 13.92
CA ASN A 184 14.68 -2.43 12.82
C ASN A 184 15.74 -2.65 11.72
N ASP A 185 16.91 -3.18 12.05
CA ASP A 185 17.97 -3.55 11.10
C ASP A 185 17.56 -4.65 10.10
N LEU A 186 16.55 -5.46 10.45
CA LEU A 186 15.97 -6.49 9.58
C LEU A 186 14.89 -5.96 8.64
N VAL A 187 14.50 -4.69 8.76
CA VAL A 187 13.45 -4.08 7.93
C VAL A 187 14.09 -3.16 6.91
N ASP A 188 13.88 -3.50 5.65
CA ASP A 188 14.43 -2.77 4.51
C ASP A 188 13.81 -1.39 4.32
N ASP A 189 14.60 -0.51 3.67
CA ASP A 189 14.14 0.78 3.16
C ASP A 189 13.26 0.55 1.91
N GLN A 190 12.00 0.13 2.15
CA GLN A 190 11.04 -0.23 1.11
C GLN A 190 10.66 0.95 0.23
N VAL A 191 10.37 0.68 -1.05
CA VAL A 191 9.81 1.68 -1.96
C VAL A 191 8.38 2.00 -1.53
N ILE A 192 8.09 3.30 -1.37
CA ILE A 192 6.76 3.83 -1.03
C ILE A 192 6.12 4.57 -2.20
N LEU A 193 6.92 5.11 -3.12
CA LEU A 193 6.47 5.72 -4.38
C LEU A 193 7.31 5.21 -5.54
N LYS A 194 6.66 4.67 -6.57
CA LYS A 194 7.31 4.21 -7.80
C LYS A 194 7.66 5.38 -8.72
N SER A 195 8.50 5.13 -9.72
CA SER A 195 8.91 6.13 -10.71
C SER A 195 7.81 6.55 -11.68
N ASP A 196 6.71 5.78 -11.76
CA ASP A 196 5.50 6.12 -12.53
C ASP A 196 4.54 7.04 -11.75
N GLY A 197 4.91 7.45 -10.52
CA GLY A 197 4.08 8.28 -9.65
C GLY A 197 3.05 7.52 -8.83
N PHE A 198 2.87 6.20 -9.04
CA PHE A 198 1.94 5.43 -8.21
C PHE A 198 2.59 5.05 -6.88
N PRO A 199 1.84 5.12 -5.75
CA PRO A 199 2.32 4.60 -4.48
C PRO A 199 2.46 3.07 -4.55
N THR A 200 3.27 2.50 -3.67
CA THR A 200 3.19 1.06 -3.39
C THR A 200 2.07 0.79 -2.38
N TYR A 201 1.69 -0.49 -2.27
CA TYR A 201 0.75 -0.96 -1.24
C TYR A 201 1.07 -0.40 0.16
N HIS A 202 2.36 -0.42 0.55
CA HIS A 202 2.79 -0.03 1.89
C HIS A 202 2.45 1.43 2.23
N LEU A 203 2.52 2.34 1.26
CA LEU A 203 2.15 3.73 1.48
C LEU A 203 0.64 3.92 1.41
N ALA A 204 0.03 3.45 0.32
CA ALA A 204 -1.38 3.72 0.03
C ALA A 204 -2.29 3.19 1.14
N VAL A 205 -2.02 1.97 1.65
CA VAL A 205 -2.82 1.37 2.74
C VAL A 205 -2.73 2.15 4.03
N VAL A 206 -1.53 2.61 4.41
CA VAL A 206 -1.36 3.34 5.69
C VAL A 206 -2.01 4.72 5.61
N VAL A 207 -1.85 5.42 4.47
CA VAL A 207 -2.48 6.72 4.25
C VAL A 207 -4.01 6.59 4.25
N ASP A 208 -4.55 5.61 3.52
CA ASP A 208 -6.00 5.43 3.44
C ASP A 208 -6.58 4.91 4.75
N ASP A 209 -5.93 3.97 5.45
CA ASP A 209 -6.41 3.51 6.77
C ASP A 209 -6.37 4.63 7.82
N HIS A 210 -5.54 5.67 7.65
CA HIS A 210 -5.55 6.88 8.49
C HIS A 210 -6.70 7.85 8.14
N LEU A 211 -7.00 8.01 6.84
CA LEU A 211 -7.98 8.98 6.35
C LEU A 211 -9.43 8.47 6.35
N MET A 212 -9.63 7.15 6.36
CA MET A 212 -10.95 6.51 6.21
C MET A 212 -11.63 6.14 7.53
#